data_AF-A0A9X1RTV7-F1
#
_entry.id   AF-A0A9X1RTV7-F1
#
_cell.length_a   1.000
_cell.length_b   1.000
_cell.length_c   1.000
_cell.angle_alpha   90.00
_cell.angle_beta   90.00
_cell.angle_gamma   90.00
#
_symmetry.space_group_name_H-M   'P 1'
#
loop_
_entity.id
_entity.type
_entity.pdbx_description
1 polymer ?
#
loop_
_entity_poly.entity_id
_entity_poly.type
_entity_poly.pdbx_seq_one_letter_code
_entity_poly.pdbx_strand_id
1 'polypeptide(L)'
;MISLTLSRREPALLPGAPAKEAHPSGAGMRDLLRDAALYVTSLAPGGKPKSIGEMQKQCRELVRNFADALHRRRYPDDVCKDAEMALCGLLDEIALRYFKDETRSAWELHPLQVEHFGIHDAGERVFDRLEQRLREPITHVDLLECYSAVLGMGFTGRYAREDEAKLDALVSALHAKIARLRPAAAQPFTSDHTARRAPDWLHRLSPWASAGLLAIVAILVWLVWHGALDMQLAQLLSGKPRP
;
A
#
# COMPACT_ATOMS: atom_id res chain seq x y z
N MET A 1 67.49 -16.68 -33.33
CA MET A 1 66.53 -16.21 -32.31
C MET A 1 65.24 -15.85 -33.03
N ILE A 2 64.22 -16.70 -32.89
CA ILE A 2 62.91 -16.55 -33.55
C ILE A 2 61.98 -15.90 -32.52
N SER A 3 61.59 -14.65 -32.72
CA SER A 3 60.63 -13.95 -31.86
C SER A 3 59.23 -14.10 -32.43
N LEU A 4 58.42 -14.96 -31.81
CA LEU A 4 56.99 -15.11 -32.06
C LEU A 4 56.25 -13.90 -31.46
N THR A 5 55.84 -12.94 -32.29
CA THR A 5 54.92 -11.88 -31.88
C THR A 5 53.50 -12.44 -31.77
N LEU A 6 53.07 -12.70 -30.54
CA LEU A 6 51.70 -13.10 -30.21
C LEU A 6 50.76 -11.91 -30.47
N SER A 7 50.00 -11.99 -31.57
CA SER A 7 48.97 -11.01 -31.93
C SER A 7 47.85 -11.06 -30.88
N ARG A 8 47.83 -10.04 -30.01
CA ARG A 8 46.77 -9.82 -29.02
C ARG A 8 45.52 -9.36 -29.77
N ARG A 9 44.52 -10.24 -29.91
CA ARG A 9 43.17 -9.86 -30.34
C ARG A 9 42.57 -8.92 -29.29
N GLU A 10 42.43 -7.65 -29.64
CA GLU A 10 41.59 -6.70 -28.91
C GLU A 10 40.11 -7.07 -29.10
N PRO A 11 39.32 -7.20 -28.02
CA PRO A 11 37.87 -7.34 -28.17
C PRO A 11 37.30 -6.00 -28.64
N ALA A 12 36.67 -6.01 -29.81
CA ALA A 12 35.93 -4.90 -30.37
C ALA A 12 34.88 -4.39 -29.35
N LEU A 13 35.09 -3.17 -28.89
CA LEU A 13 34.15 -2.40 -28.09
C LEU A 13 32.93 -2.11 -28.96
N LEU A 14 31.83 -2.84 -28.78
CA LEU A 14 30.58 -2.51 -29.46
C LEU A 14 30.02 -1.21 -28.85
N PRO A 15 29.74 -0.16 -29.64
CA PRO A 15 29.07 1.03 -29.16
C PRO A 15 27.55 0.78 -29.14
N GLY A 16 26.91 1.05 -28.00
CA GLY A 16 25.46 1.33 -27.99
C GLY A 16 24.55 0.32 -27.28
N ALA A 17 24.91 -0.17 -26.09
CA ALA A 17 23.87 -0.49 -25.11
C ALA A 17 23.60 0.79 -24.29
N PRO A 18 22.39 1.36 -24.26
CA PRO A 18 22.11 2.47 -23.36
C PRO A 18 22.33 1.97 -21.94
N ALA A 19 23.29 2.58 -21.25
CA ALA A 19 23.44 2.40 -19.82
C ALA A 19 22.07 2.68 -19.20
N LYS A 20 21.50 1.69 -18.53
CA LYS A 20 20.25 1.82 -17.78
C LYS A 20 20.52 2.88 -16.71
N GLU A 21 20.16 4.13 -16.99
CA GLU A 21 20.35 5.28 -16.11
C GLU A 21 19.62 4.96 -14.80
N ALA A 22 20.36 4.42 -13.84
CA ALA A 22 19.89 4.23 -12.49
C ALA A 22 19.65 5.63 -11.92
N HIS A 23 18.39 5.98 -11.76
CA HIS A 23 18.01 7.25 -11.17
C HIS A 23 18.55 7.28 -9.73
N PRO A 24 19.11 8.41 -9.25
CA PRO A 24 19.65 8.49 -7.89
C PRO A 24 18.57 8.08 -6.86
N SER A 25 18.99 7.52 -5.72
CA SER A 25 18.15 6.87 -4.69
C SER A 25 17.05 7.72 -4.02
N GLY A 26 16.64 8.84 -4.62
CA GLY A 26 15.47 9.65 -4.27
C GLY A 26 14.65 10.15 -5.46
N ALA A 27 14.92 9.67 -6.69
CA ALA A 27 14.28 10.10 -7.95
C ALA A 27 13.57 8.95 -8.70
N GLY A 28 13.05 7.97 -7.96
CA GLY A 28 12.36 6.78 -8.50
C GLY A 28 10.90 7.08 -8.91
N MET A 29 9.96 6.16 -8.67
CA MET A 29 8.53 6.48 -8.76
C MET A 29 7.93 6.84 -7.39
N ARG A 30 8.59 6.43 -6.29
CA ARG A 30 8.13 6.69 -4.92
C ARG A 30 8.06 8.18 -4.58
N ASP A 31 9.01 8.98 -5.08
CA ASP A 31 9.01 10.44 -4.89
C ASP A 31 7.85 11.11 -5.62
N LEU A 32 7.48 10.61 -6.80
CA LEU A 32 6.33 11.10 -7.56
C LEU A 32 4.99 10.81 -6.87
N LEU A 33 4.94 9.80 -6.00
CA LEU A 33 3.74 9.45 -5.22
C LEU A 33 3.59 10.27 -3.93
N ARG A 34 4.54 11.16 -3.60
CA ARG A 34 4.53 11.94 -2.35
C ARG A 34 3.24 12.76 -2.18
N ASP A 35 2.82 13.46 -3.23
CA ASP A 35 1.63 14.31 -3.17
C ASP A 35 0.35 13.49 -3.02
N ALA A 36 0.30 12.32 -3.66
CA ALA A 36 -0.79 11.36 -3.48
C ALA A 36 -0.83 10.84 -2.04
N ALA A 37 0.32 10.48 -1.46
CA ALA A 37 0.40 10.05 -0.07
C ALA A 37 -0.06 11.14 0.91
N LEU A 38 0.36 12.39 0.71
CA LEU A 38 -0.10 13.53 1.49
C LEU A 38 -1.62 13.72 1.36
N TYR A 39 -2.16 13.61 0.15
CA TYR A 39 -3.59 13.72 -0.09
C TYR A 39 -4.38 12.61 0.63
N VAL A 40 -3.97 11.34 0.47
CA VAL A 40 -4.60 10.18 1.14
C VAL A 40 -4.59 10.36 2.65
N THR A 41 -3.47 10.80 3.25
CA THR A 41 -3.42 11.07 4.70
C THR A 41 -4.30 12.24 5.13
N SER A 42 -4.50 13.24 4.27
CA SER A 42 -5.37 14.40 4.57
C SER A 42 -6.87 14.05 4.56
N LEU A 43 -7.26 12.95 3.90
CA LEU A 43 -8.63 12.43 3.87
C LEU A 43 -8.97 11.58 5.11
N ALA A 44 -7.99 11.24 5.94
CA ALA A 44 -8.22 10.54 7.20
C ALA A 44 -9.13 11.36 8.15
N PRO A 45 -9.82 10.71 9.11
CA PRO A 45 -10.77 11.38 10.00
C PRO A 45 -10.13 12.59 10.71
N GLY A 46 -10.65 13.79 10.45
CA GLY A 46 -10.14 15.06 10.99
C GLY A 46 -9.75 16.13 9.96
N GLY A 47 -9.85 15.83 8.66
CA GLY A 47 -9.64 16.81 7.58
C GLY A 47 -10.70 17.92 7.52
N LYS A 48 -10.33 19.10 7.00
CA LYS A 48 -11.28 20.19 6.73
C LYS A 48 -12.27 19.78 5.62
N PRO A 49 -13.56 20.15 5.73
CA PRO A 49 -14.53 19.88 4.66
C PRO A 49 -14.08 20.60 3.38
N LYS A 50 -13.90 19.83 2.30
CA LYS A 50 -13.65 20.33 0.94
C LYS A 50 -14.90 20.13 0.11
N SER A 51 -15.10 20.97 -0.92
CA SER A 51 -16.21 20.77 -1.84
C SER A 51 -16.00 19.54 -2.73
N ILE A 52 -17.09 18.98 -3.24
CA ILE A 52 -17.08 17.82 -4.16
C ILE A 52 -16.15 18.08 -5.34
N GLY A 53 -16.32 19.24 -6.00
CA GLY A 53 -15.54 19.60 -7.18
C GLY A 53 -14.05 19.75 -6.91
N GLU A 54 -13.67 20.28 -5.74
CA GLU A 54 -12.26 20.40 -5.35
C GLU A 54 -11.61 19.05 -5.11
N MET A 55 -12.31 18.12 -4.43
CA MET A 55 -11.79 16.79 -4.18
C MET A 55 -11.58 16.03 -5.49
N GLN A 56 -12.56 16.09 -6.40
CA GLN A 56 -12.46 15.46 -7.71
C GLN A 56 -11.34 16.06 -8.57
N LYS A 57 -11.25 17.40 -8.59
CA LYS A 57 -10.19 18.11 -9.30
C LYS A 57 -8.81 17.71 -8.78
N GLN A 58 -8.64 17.66 -7.46
CA GLN A 58 -7.36 17.30 -6.84
C GLN A 58 -6.90 15.89 -7.25
N CYS A 59 -7.79 14.89 -7.22
CA CYS A 59 -7.46 13.54 -7.66
C CYS A 59 -7.00 13.49 -9.13
N ARG A 60 -7.73 14.18 -10.02
CA ARG A 60 -7.36 14.27 -11.45
C ARG A 60 -6.01 14.97 -11.66
N GLU A 61 -5.74 16.02 -10.90
CA GLU A 61 -4.46 16.72 -10.95
C GLU A 61 -3.31 15.83 -10.48
N LEU A 62 -3.52 15.02 -9.43
CA LEU A 62 -2.52 14.05 -8.96
C LEU A 62 -2.18 13.02 -10.04
N VAL A 63 -3.20 12.41 -10.68
CA VAL A 63 -2.98 11.43 -11.76
C VAL A 63 -2.27 12.07 -12.95
N ARG A 64 -2.73 13.25 -13.40
CA ARG A 64 -2.11 13.96 -14.52
C ARG A 64 -0.65 14.31 -14.23
N ASN A 65 -0.37 14.90 -13.08
CA ASN A 65 0.98 15.29 -12.71
C ASN A 65 1.92 14.09 -12.62
N PHE A 66 1.41 12.95 -12.13
CA PHE A 66 2.13 11.69 -12.06
C PHE A 66 2.44 11.15 -13.46
N ALA A 67 1.43 11.03 -14.34
CA ALA A 67 1.60 10.58 -15.72
C ALA A 67 2.60 11.46 -16.50
N ASP A 68 2.47 12.79 -16.40
CA ASP A 68 3.39 13.72 -17.05
C ASP A 68 4.82 13.56 -16.51
N ALA A 69 4.99 13.30 -15.22
CA ALA A 69 6.30 13.08 -14.63
C ALA A 69 6.94 11.75 -15.10
N LEU A 70 6.15 10.70 -15.24
CA LEU A 70 6.61 9.42 -15.77
C LEU A 70 7.11 9.56 -17.22
N HIS A 71 6.33 10.24 -18.07
CA HIS A 71 6.72 10.53 -19.45
C HIS A 71 7.96 11.42 -19.54
N ARG A 72 8.05 12.48 -18.72
CA ARG A 72 9.24 13.34 -18.66
C ARG A 72 10.50 12.58 -18.25
N ARG A 73 10.36 11.58 -17.37
CA ARG A 73 11.47 10.68 -16.96
C ARG A 73 11.73 9.56 -17.97
N ARG A 74 10.99 9.51 -19.08
CA ARG A 74 11.13 8.53 -20.17
C ARG A 74 11.00 7.07 -19.70
N TYR A 75 10.10 6.82 -18.75
CA TYR A 75 9.73 5.45 -18.45
C TYR A 75 9.02 4.79 -19.66
N PRO A 76 9.19 3.49 -19.89
CA PRO A 76 8.48 2.77 -20.95
C PRO A 76 6.96 2.85 -20.79
N ASP A 77 6.22 2.91 -21.91
CA ASP A 77 4.76 3.08 -21.90
C ASP A 77 4.03 1.99 -21.10
N ASP A 78 4.50 0.75 -21.17
CA ASP A 78 3.92 -0.37 -20.41
C ASP A 78 4.14 -0.22 -18.90
N VAL A 79 5.26 0.40 -18.50
CA VAL A 79 5.58 0.72 -17.11
C VAL A 79 4.76 1.93 -16.64
N CYS A 80 4.61 2.96 -17.48
CA CYS A 80 3.77 4.12 -17.19
C CYS A 80 2.32 3.69 -16.95
N LYS A 81 1.78 2.88 -17.87
CA LYS A 81 0.41 2.36 -17.80
C LYS A 81 0.14 1.58 -16.51
N ASP A 82 1.08 0.72 -16.11
CA ASP A 82 0.97 -0.07 -14.88
C ASP A 82 0.98 0.81 -13.63
N ALA A 83 1.86 1.82 -13.59
CA ALA A 83 1.97 2.75 -12.47
C ALA A 83 0.74 3.67 -12.36
N GLU A 84 0.27 4.22 -13.48
CA GLU A 84 -0.92 5.07 -13.53
C GLU A 84 -2.18 4.31 -13.11
N MET A 85 -2.33 3.06 -13.55
CA MET A 85 -3.44 2.20 -13.15
C MET A 85 -3.43 1.93 -11.64
N ALA A 86 -2.25 1.69 -11.07
CA ALA A 86 -2.11 1.50 -9.62
C ALA A 86 -2.50 2.77 -8.83
N LEU A 87 -2.11 3.96 -9.29
CA LEU A 87 -2.50 5.21 -8.65
C LEU A 87 -4.00 5.50 -8.79
N CYS A 88 -4.58 5.29 -9.98
CA CYS A 88 -6.02 5.45 -10.19
C CYS A 88 -6.82 4.52 -9.27
N GLY A 89 -6.45 3.23 -9.22
CA GLY A 89 -7.09 2.26 -8.35
C GLY A 89 -7.02 2.64 -6.87
N LEU A 90 -5.87 3.13 -6.40
CA LEU A 90 -5.72 3.65 -5.04
C LEU A 90 -6.64 4.84 -4.77
N LEU A 91 -6.62 5.85 -5.63
CA LEU A 91 -7.41 7.07 -5.43
C LEU A 91 -8.91 6.79 -5.51
N ASP A 92 -9.35 5.90 -6.40
CA ASP A 92 -10.74 5.46 -6.48
C ASP A 92 -11.17 4.72 -5.21
N GLU A 93 -10.35 3.80 -4.70
CA GLU A 93 -10.67 3.06 -3.47
C GLU A 93 -10.73 3.99 -2.25
N ILE A 94 -9.79 4.94 -2.14
CA ILE A 94 -9.76 5.93 -1.07
C ILE A 94 -10.95 6.90 -1.18
N ALA A 95 -11.29 7.36 -2.39
CA ALA A 95 -12.46 8.19 -2.61
C ALA A 95 -13.74 7.48 -2.16
N LEU A 96 -13.97 6.23 -2.58
CA LEU A 96 -15.14 5.44 -2.16
C LEU A 96 -15.16 5.14 -0.66
N ARG A 97 -13.99 5.06 -0.02
CA ARG A 97 -13.86 4.82 1.42
C ARG A 97 -14.20 6.05 2.27
N TYR A 98 -13.82 7.25 1.83
CA TYR A 98 -13.91 8.47 2.65
C TYR A 98 -14.95 9.49 2.17
N PHE A 99 -15.34 9.48 0.89
CA PHE A 99 -16.35 10.40 0.37
C PHE A 99 -17.73 9.98 0.91
N LYS A 100 -18.59 10.98 1.13
CA LYS A 100 -19.94 10.78 1.67
C LYS A 100 -21.00 11.40 0.77
N ASP A 101 -22.20 10.86 0.88
CA ASP A 101 -23.43 11.37 0.28
C ASP A 101 -23.25 11.64 -1.23
N GLU A 102 -23.65 12.82 -1.70
CA GLU A 102 -23.59 13.24 -3.10
C GLU A 102 -22.18 13.16 -3.70
N THR A 103 -21.14 13.38 -2.88
CA THR A 103 -19.73 13.30 -3.32
C THR A 103 -19.38 11.89 -3.75
N ARG A 104 -19.82 10.90 -2.97
CA ARG A 104 -19.57 9.49 -3.25
C ARG A 104 -20.37 9.05 -4.46
N SER A 105 -21.67 9.39 -4.52
CA SER A 105 -22.52 9.05 -5.67
C SER A 105 -21.98 9.64 -6.98
N ALA A 106 -21.50 10.89 -6.97
CA ALA A 106 -20.89 11.51 -8.13
C ALA A 106 -19.57 10.82 -8.55
N TRP A 107 -18.80 10.31 -7.59
CA TRP A 107 -17.57 9.55 -7.86
C TRP A 107 -17.86 8.17 -8.46
N GLU A 108 -18.89 7.48 -7.94
CA GLU A 108 -19.28 6.15 -8.43
C GLU A 108 -19.72 6.17 -9.91
N LEU A 109 -20.26 7.28 -10.40
CA LEU A 109 -20.65 7.44 -11.81
C LEU A 109 -19.44 7.59 -12.75
N HIS A 110 -18.39 8.28 -12.29
CA HIS A 110 -17.22 8.61 -13.11
C HIS A 110 -15.92 8.47 -12.31
N PRO A 111 -15.51 7.24 -11.94
CA PRO A 111 -14.25 6.99 -11.26
C PRO A 111 -13.07 7.15 -12.24
N LEU A 112 -11.87 7.39 -11.69
CA LEU A 112 -10.66 7.66 -12.48
C LEU A 112 -10.29 6.48 -13.38
N GLN A 113 -10.46 5.24 -12.90
CA GLN A 113 -10.21 4.04 -13.70
C GLN A 113 -11.06 3.98 -14.99
N VAL A 114 -12.29 4.51 -14.95
CA VAL A 114 -13.16 4.57 -16.13
C VAL A 114 -12.73 5.71 -17.04
N GLU A 115 -12.43 6.88 -16.48
CA GLU A 115 -12.00 8.06 -17.24
C GLU A 115 -10.68 7.82 -17.98
N HIS A 116 -9.71 7.18 -17.33
CA HIS A 116 -8.36 6.98 -17.87
C HIS A 116 -8.19 5.68 -18.67
N PHE A 117 -8.89 4.61 -18.30
CA PHE A 117 -8.65 3.27 -18.87
C PHE A 117 -9.91 2.61 -19.44
N GLY A 118 -11.10 3.18 -19.24
CA GLY A 118 -12.36 2.58 -19.68
C GLY A 118 -12.70 1.27 -18.97
N ILE A 119 -12.15 1.05 -17.78
CA ILE A 119 -12.32 -0.19 -16.99
C ILE A 119 -12.95 0.12 -15.64
N HIS A 120 -13.59 -0.89 -15.04
CA HIS A 120 -14.18 -0.80 -13.70
C HIS A 120 -13.48 -1.75 -12.70
N ASP A 121 -12.54 -2.56 -13.17
CA ASP A 121 -11.86 -3.66 -12.48
C ASP A 121 -10.38 -3.36 -12.21
N ALA A 122 -9.98 -2.10 -12.02
CA ALA A 122 -8.59 -1.77 -11.69
C ALA A 122 -8.12 -2.46 -10.40
N GLY A 123 -9.03 -2.67 -9.44
CA GLY A 123 -8.79 -3.44 -8.21
C GLY A 123 -8.33 -4.88 -8.44
N GLU A 124 -8.68 -5.50 -9.56
CA GLU A 124 -8.24 -6.84 -9.97
C GLU A 124 -6.96 -6.74 -10.81
N ARG A 125 -7.02 -5.89 -11.85
CA ARG A 125 -5.97 -5.77 -12.87
C ARG A 125 -4.63 -5.33 -12.28
N VAL A 126 -4.63 -4.47 -11.26
CA VAL A 126 -3.41 -4.05 -10.58
C VAL A 126 -2.65 -5.26 -10.02
N PHE A 127 -3.35 -6.22 -9.41
CA PHE A 127 -2.71 -7.42 -8.87
C PHE A 127 -2.28 -8.40 -9.95
N ASP A 128 -3.08 -8.60 -10.99
CA ASP A 128 -2.68 -9.43 -12.13
C ASP A 128 -1.38 -8.91 -12.78
N ARG A 129 -1.29 -7.59 -12.95
CA ARG A 129 -0.09 -6.93 -13.48
C ARG A 129 1.07 -7.03 -12.51
N LEU A 130 0.87 -6.79 -11.21
CA LEU A 130 1.92 -6.98 -10.20
C LEU A 130 2.46 -8.42 -10.22
N GLU A 131 1.61 -9.43 -10.21
CA GLU A 131 2.02 -10.85 -10.27
C GLU A 131 2.76 -11.19 -11.56
N GLN A 132 2.35 -10.61 -12.69
CA GLN A 132 3.08 -10.73 -13.96
C GLN A 132 4.48 -10.12 -13.83
N ARG A 133 4.58 -8.87 -13.35
CA ARG A 133 5.85 -8.17 -13.14
C ARG A 133 6.75 -8.89 -12.13
N LEU A 134 6.21 -9.56 -11.13
CA LEU A 134 7.00 -10.37 -10.18
C LEU A 134 7.59 -11.63 -10.82
N ARG A 135 6.91 -12.24 -11.80
CA ARG A 135 7.40 -13.41 -12.54
C ARG A 135 8.43 -13.07 -13.62
N GLU A 136 8.44 -11.85 -14.13
CA GLU A 136 9.40 -11.41 -15.15
C GLU A 136 10.85 -11.46 -14.62
N PRO A 137 11.81 -12.01 -15.37
CA PRO A 137 13.22 -12.06 -14.93
C PRO A 137 13.86 -10.67 -14.88
N ILE A 138 13.43 -9.77 -15.76
CA ILE A 138 13.88 -8.38 -15.83
C ILE A 138 12.65 -7.49 -15.68
N THR A 139 12.64 -6.67 -14.63
CA THR A 139 11.55 -5.73 -14.33
C THR A 139 12.13 -4.39 -13.94
N HIS A 140 11.35 -3.32 -14.11
CA HIS A 140 11.70 -1.99 -13.61
C HIS A 140 11.53 -1.94 -12.09
N VAL A 141 12.63 -1.78 -11.35
CA VAL A 141 12.60 -1.72 -9.89
C VAL A 141 11.73 -0.56 -9.38
N ASP A 142 11.75 0.58 -10.07
CA ASP A 142 10.94 1.74 -9.68
C ASP A 142 9.44 1.47 -9.77
N LEU A 143 8.99 0.63 -10.72
CA LEU A 143 7.60 0.18 -10.81
C LEU A 143 7.22 -0.72 -9.63
N LEU A 144 8.11 -1.62 -9.23
CA LEU A 144 7.90 -2.46 -8.04
C LEU A 144 7.82 -1.60 -6.77
N GLU A 145 8.66 -0.57 -6.68
CA GLU A 145 8.61 0.40 -5.60
C GLU A 145 7.32 1.25 -5.62
N CYS A 146 6.81 1.59 -6.81
CA CYS A 146 5.50 2.21 -7.00
C CYS A 146 4.38 1.32 -6.43
N TYR A 147 4.34 0.04 -6.81
CA TYR A 147 3.38 -0.92 -6.26
C TYR A 147 3.50 -1.04 -4.74
N SER A 148 4.74 -1.12 -4.22
CA SER A 148 4.95 -1.19 -2.77
C SER A 148 4.43 0.06 -2.05
N ALA A 149 4.58 1.25 -2.63
CA ALA A 149 4.08 2.48 -2.05
C ALA A 149 2.54 2.55 -2.12
N VAL A 150 1.94 2.13 -3.24
CA VAL A 150 0.49 2.04 -3.40
C VAL A 150 -0.14 1.10 -2.36
N LEU A 151 0.44 -0.10 -2.18
CA LEU A 151 -0.01 -1.04 -1.16
C LEU A 151 0.21 -0.50 0.26
N GLY A 152 1.34 0.17 0.51
CA GLY A 152 1.63 0.83 1.79
C GLY A 152 0.72 2.01 2.13
N MET A 153 0.00 2.57 1.15
CA MET A 153 -1.06 3.57 1.34
C MET A 153 -2.44 2.95 1.62
N GLY A 154 -2.53 1.62 1.66
CA GLY A 154 -3.75 0.89 2.03
C GLY A 154 -4.66 0.54 0.85
N PHE A 155 -4.11 0.47 -0.37
CA PHE A 155 -4.79 -0.14 -1.51
C PHE A 155 -4.98 -1.63 -1.26
N THR A 156 -6.21 -2.11 -1.33
CA THR A 156 -6.54 -3.52 -1.09
C THR A 156 -7.07 -4.21 -2.34
N GLY A 157 -7.75 -3.49 -3.24
CA GLY A 157 -8.39 -4.02 -4.44
C GLY A 157 -9.15 -5.32 -4.15
N ARG A 158 -8.89 -6.38 -4.94
CA ARG A 158 -9.56 -7.69 -4.78
C ARG A 158 -9.43 -8.30 -3.39
N TYR A 159 -8.29 -8.08 -2.73
CA TYR A 159 -8.02 -8.65 -1.41
C TYR A 159 -8.82 -8.02 -0.27
N ALA A 160 -9.62 -6.97 -0.53
CA ALA A 160 -10.63 -6.51 0.43
C ALA A 160 -11.68 -7.60 0.76
N ARG A 161 -11.88 -8.56 -0.15
CA ARG A 161 -12.90 -9.63 -0.05
C ARG A 161 -12.30 -11.03 -0.01
N GLU A 162 -11.00 -11.16 -0.27
CA GLU A 162 -10.27 -12.43 -0.29
C GLU A 162 -9.44 -12.64 0.99
N ASP A 163 -8.52 -13.61 0.93
CA ASP A 163 -7.64 -14.02 2.01
C ASP A 163 -6.46 -13.04 2.20
N GLU A 164 -6.43 -12.38 3.35
CA GLU A 164 -5.38 -11.43 3.76
C GLU A 164 -3.98 -12.07 3.78
N ALA A 165 -3.89 -13.37 4.09
CA ALA A 165 -2.60 -14.08 4.09
C ALA A 165 -1.98 -14.15 2.69
N LYS A 166 -2.79 -14.17 1.63
CA LYS A 166 -2.29 -14.13 0.24
C LYS A 166 -1.73 -12.76 -0.10
N LEU A 167 -2.37 -11.68 0.38
CA LEU A 167 -1.86 -10.32 0.19
C LEU A 167 -0.51 -10.16 0.89
N ASP A 168 -0.39 -10.62 2.14
CA ASP A 168 0.86 -10.57 2.90
C ASP A 168 2.01 -11.34 2.22
N ALA A 169 1.71 -12.52 1.68
CA ALA A 169 2.67 -13.31 0.91
C ALA A 169 3.12 -12.58 -0.37
N LEU A 170 2.18 -11.94 -1.08
CA LEU A 170 2.48 -11.16 -2.29
C LEU A 170 3.33 -9.93 -1.97
N VAL A 171 2.99 -9.18 -0.92
CA VAL A 171 3.78 -8.02 -0.43
C VAL A 171 5.19 -8.46 -0.04
N SER A 172 5.31 -9.58 0.66
CA SER A 172 6.62 -10.15 1.04
C SER A 172 7.46 -10.52 -0.18
N ALA A 173 6.87 -11.14 -1.20
CA ALA A 173 7.53 -11.47 -2.46
C ALA A 173 7.98 -10.21 -3.21
N LEU A 174 7.14 -9.17 -3.23
CA LEU A 174 7.45 -7.87 -3.81
C LEU A 174 8.68 -7.23 -3.14
N HIS A 175 8.68 -7.14 -1.81
CA HIS A 175 9.81 -6.57 -1.06
C HIS A 175 11.09 -7.38 -1.25
N ALA A 176 11.00 -8.71 -1.26
CA ALA A 176 12.15 -9.57 -1.53
C ALA A 176 12.73 -9.34 -2.92
N LYS A 177 11.88 -9.15 -3.95
CA LYS A 177 12.34 -8.85 -5.32
C LYS A 177 12.99 -7.47 -5.41
N ILE A 178 12.40 -6.44 -4.78
CA ILE A 178 13.00 -5.09 -4.72
C ILE A 178 14.39 -5.15 -4.06
N ALA A 179 14.51 -5.82 -2.92
CA ALA A 179 15.78 -5.94 -2.20
C ALA A 179 16.88 -6.65 -3.02
N ARG A 180 16.49 -7.64 -3.84
CA ARG A 180 17.42 -8.32 -4.78
C ARG A 180 17.86 -7.42 -5.93
N LEU A 181 16.96 -6.58 -6.45
CA LEU A 181 17.24 -5.70 -7.60
C LEU A 181 18.00 -4.41 -7.20
N ARG A 182 17.91 -3.99 -5.94
CA ARG A 182 18.69 -2.87 -5.38
C ARG A 182 19.57 -3.36 -4.21
N PRO A 183 20.57 -4.22 -4.47
CA PRO A 183 21.44 -4.72 -3.41
C PRO A 183 22.40 -3.62 -2.97
N ALA A 184 22.08 -2.95 -1.85
CA ALA A 184 22.92 -2.17 -0.93
C ALA A 184 24.12 -1.34 -1.47
N ALA A 185 24.19 -1.02 -2.76
CA ALA A 185 25.08 -0.01 -3.31
C ALA A 185 24.32 1.32 -3.31
N ALA A 186 24.84 2.31 -2.59
CA ALA A 186 24.28 3.65 -2.38
C ALA A 186 23.13 3.76 -1.35
N GLN A 187 23.43 3.42 -0.10
CA GLN A 187 22.86 4.10 1.06
C GLN A 187 23.81 5.27 1.44
N PRO A 188 23.67 6.50 0.92
CA PRO A 188 24.01 7.64 1.75
C PRO A 188 23.03 7.60 2.92
N PHE A 189 23.57 7.71 4.11
CA PHE A 189 22.89 7.73 5.40
C PHE A 189 21.85 8.88 5.44
N THR A 190 20.69 8.69 4.83
CA THR A 190 19.49 9.45 5.12
C THR A 190 18.50 8.44 5.63
N SER A 191 18.27 8.48 6.94
CA SER A 191 17.22 7.71 7.59
C SER A 191 15.91 7.96 6.86
N ASP A 192 15.55 7.06 5.94
CA ASP A 192 14.19 6.98 5.44
C ASP A 192 13.35 6.34 6.55
N HIS A 193 13.07 7.14 7.57
CA HIS A 193 12.05 6.84 8.58
C HIS A 193 10.65 7.04 8.02
N THR A 194 10.45 7.07 6.70
CA THR A 194 9.09 7.02 6.14
C THR A 194 8.53 5.62 6.31
N ALA A 195 7.98 5.44 7.52
CA ALA A 195 6.96 4.48 7.84
C ALA A 195 7.30 3.04 7.44
N ARG A 196 8.11 2.40 8.29
CA ARG A 196 7.60 1.15 8.89
C ARG A 196 6.31 1.51 9.63
N ARG A 197 5.23 1.77 8.89
CA ARG A 197 3.89 1.78 9.46
C ARG A 197 3.73 0.35 9.95
N ALA A 198 3.53 0.20 11.24
CA ALA A 198 3.13 -1.06 11.81
C ALA A 198 1.96 -1.60 10.95
N PRO A 199 1.91 -2.91 10.68
CA PRO A 199 0.88 -3.48 9.83
C PRO A 199 -0.50 -3.00 10.31
N ASP A 200 -1.30 -2.50 9.38
CA ASP A 200 -2.63 -1.91 9.63
C ASP A 200 -3.63 -2.89 10.26
N TRP A 201 -3.24 -4.16 10.48
CA TRP A 201 -4.01 -5.15 11.26
C TRP A 201 -4.39 -4.64 12.66
N LEU A 202 -3.57 -3.77 13.27
CA LEU A 202 -3.85 -3.22 14.61
C LEU A 202 -4.92 -2.12 14.61
N HIS A 203 -5.04 -1.34 13.52
CA HIS A 203 -6.10 -0.35 13.35
C HIS A 203 -7.41 -0.98 12.83
N ARG A 204 -7.35 -2.25 12.39
CA ARG A 204 -8.49 -3.10 12.00
C ARG A 204 -9.02 -3.99 13.13
N LEU A 205 -8.65 -3.72 14.38
CA LEU A 205 -9.54 -4.07 15.49
C LEU A 205 -10.82 -3.25 15.33
N SER A 206 -11.76 -3.85 14.60
CA SER A 206 -13.14 -3.39 14.39
C SER A 206 -13.69 -2.78 15.69
N PRO A 207 -14.47 -1.69 15.67
CA PRO A 207 -15.10 -1.12 16.88
C PRO A 207 -15.84 -2.18 17.73
N TRP A 208 -16.23 -3.28 17.09
CA TRP A 208 -16.85 -4.47 17.68
C TRP A 208 -15.89 -5.33 18.52
N ALA A 209 -14.59 -5.34 18.24
CA ALA A 209 -13.58 -6.03 19.05
C ALA A 209 -13.34 -5.30 20.38
N SER A 210 -13.34 -3.96 20.37
CA SER A 210 -13.33 -3.16 21.61
C SER A 210 -14.63 -3.34 22.42
N ALA A 211 -15.79 -3.42 21.75
CA ALA A 211 -17.06 -3.72 22.41
C ALA A 211 -17.07 -5.14 23.02
N GLY A 212 -16.52 -6.13 22.31
CA GLY A 212 -16.37 -7.50 22.80
C GLY A 212 -15.47 -7.60 24.02
N LEU A 213 -14.32 -6.92 24.01
CA LEU A 213 -13.41 -6.89 25.17
C LEU A 213 -14.08 -6.24 26.39
N LEU A 214 -14.81 -5.14 26.19
CA LEU A 214 -15.51 -4.45 27.26
C LEU A 214 -16.65 -5.30 27.85
N ALA A 215 -17.36 -6.04 26.99
CA ALA A 215 -18.38 -7.01 27.40
C ALA A 215 -17.78 -8.18 28.21
N ILE A 216 -16.63 -8.72 27.80
CA ILE A 216 -15.93 -9.79 28.53
C ILE A 216 -15.50 -9.30 29.92
N VAL A 217 -14.94 -8.09 30.02
CA VAL A 217 -14.56 -7.50 31.31
C VAL A 217 -15.79 -7.32 32.21
N ALA A 218 -16.91 -6.83 31.66
CA ALA A 218 -18.16 -6.68 32.42
C ALA A 218 -18.70 -8.02 32.93
N ILE A 219 -18.63 -9.09 32.10
CA ILE A 219 -19.03 -10.45 32.51
C ILE A 219 -18.13 -10.99 33.62
N LEU A 220 -16.82 -10.80 33.52
CA LEU A 220 -15.88 -11.24 34.57
C LEU A 220 -16.14 -10.52 35.89
N VAL A 221 -16.36 -9.21 35.85
CA VAL A 221 -16.70 -8.42 37.06
C VAL A 221 -18.02 -8.91 37.66
N TRP A 222 -19.03 -9.17 36.83
CA TRP A 222 -20.32 -9.70 37.28
C TRP A 222 -20.19 -11.07 37.95
N LEU A 223 -19.41 -11.99 37.36
CA LEU A 223 -19.16 -13.32 37.92
C LEU A 223 -18.42 -13.28 39.26
N VAL A 224 -17.40 -12.43 39.38
CA VAL A 224 -16.65 -12.25 40.64
C VAL A 224 -17.55 -11.68 41.73
N TRP A 225 -18.39 -10.70 41.39
CA TRP A 225 -19.35 -10.11 42.33
C TRP A 225 -20.39 -11.13 42.80
N HIS A 226 -20.96 -11.91 41.89
CA HIS A 226 -21.94 -12.95 42.23
C HIS A 226 -21.32 -14.04 43.12
N GLY A 227 -20.12 -14.52 42.78
CA GLY A 227 -19.41 -15.50 43.60
C GLY A 227 -19.07 -14.99 45.01
N ALA A 228 -18.70 -13.72 45.14
CA ALA A 228 -18.45 -13.09 46.44
C ALA A 228 -19.73 -12.98 47.29
N LEU A 229 -20.87 -12.67 46.67
CA LEU A 229 -22.17 -12.63 47.35
C LEU A 229 -22.61 -14.01 47.86
N ASP A 230 -22.45 -15.05 47.04
CA ASP A 230 -22.82 -16.42 47.42
C ASP A 230 -21.97 -16.92 48.60
N MET A 231 -20.70 -16.53 48.65
CA MET A 231 -19.80 -16.90 49.73
C MET A 231 -20.17 -16.21 51.05
N GLN A 232 -20.62 -14.95 51.00
CA GLN A 232 -21.13 -14.25 52.18
C GLN A 232 -22.50 -14.79 52.64
N LEU A 233 -23.38 -15.16 51.70
CA LEU A 233 -24.68 -15.75 52.00
C LEU A 233 -24.52 -17.13 52.67
N ALA A 234 -23.55 -17.94 52.22
CA ALA A 234 -23.25 -19.24 52.80
C ALA A 234 -22.72 -19.13 54.25
N GLN A 235 -21.93 -18.11 54.57
CA GLN A 235 -21.48 -17.87 55.94
C GLN A 235 -22.60 -17.40 56.87
N LEU A 236 -23.52 -16.56 56.39
CA LEU A 236 -24.69 -16.13 57.16
C LEU A 236 -25.68 -17.27 57.43
N LEU A 237 -25.85 -18.18 56.49
CA LEU A 237 -26.69 -19.38 56.66
C LEU A 237 -26.03 -20.45 57.54
N SER A 238 -24.70 -20.51 57.58
CA SER A 238 -23.94 -21.45 58.43
C SER A 238 -23.75 -20.94 59.87
N GLY A 239 -23.88 -19.63 60.10
CA GLY A 239 -23.72 -18.99 61.40
C GLY A 239 -24.96 -19.00 62.31
N LYS A 240 -26.10 -19.54 61.87
CA LYS A 240 -27.32 -19.60 62.68
C LYS A 240 -27.44 -20.99 63.34
N PRO A 241 -27.16 -21.14 64.66
CA PRO A 241 -27.46 -22.40 65.34
C PRO A 241 -28.97 -22.66 65.29
N ARG A 242 -29.36 -23.88 64.89
CA ARG A 242 -30.76 -24.34 64.94
C ARG A 242 -31.26 -24.29 66.41
N PRO A 243 -32.52 -23.88 66.63
CA PRO A 243 -33.10 -23.73 67.96
C PRO A 243 -33.18 -25.06 68.71
#